data_AF-A0A7V9DX59-F1
#
_entry.id   AF-A0A7V9DX59-F1
#
_cell.length_a   1.000
_cell.length_b   1.000
_cell.length_c   1.000
_cell.angle_alpha   90.00
_cell.angle_beta   90.00
_cell.angle_gamma   90.00
#
_symmetry.space_group_name_H-M   'P 1'
#
loop_
_entity.id
_entity.type
_entity.pdbx_description
1 polymer ?
#
loop_
_entity_poly.entity_id
_entity_poly.type
_entity_poly.pdbx_seq_one_letter_code
_entity_poly.pdbx_strand_id
1 'polypeptide(L)' 'AVELENPSWAAVAKSFGCDGITVDKLSDVGPALQQAVKNQADGKTTVLEMMVTKELGDPFRRDALSKPVRHLAKYKNFV' A
#
# COMPACT_ATOMS: atom_id res chain seq x y z
N ALA A 1 -5.44 -19.93 0.00
CA ALA A 1 -4.15 -19.21 -0.01
C ALA A 1 -3.66 -19.21 -1.45
N VAL A 2 -3.15 -18.08 -1.95
CA VAL A 2 -2.50 -18.06 -3.27
C VAL A 2 -1.10 -18.66 -3.08
N GLU A 3 -0.77 -19.71 -3.84
CA GLU A 3 0.53 -20.41 -3.82
C GLU A 3 1.64 -19.63 -4.53
N LEU A 4 1.79 -18.34 -4.26
CA LEU A 4 2.85 -17.53 -4.86
C LEU A 4 3.67 -16.87 -3.75
N GLU A 5 4.95 -17.21 -3.70
CA GLU A 5 5.94 -16.45 -2.93
C GLU A 5 6.09 -15.07 -3.57
N ASN A 6 5.92 -14.01 -2.78
CA ASN A 6 6.13 -12.66 -3.27
C ASN A 6 7.64 -12.45 -3.54
N PRO A 7 8.03 -12.03 -4.76
CA PRO A 7 9.40 -11.63 -5.02
C PRO A 7 9.70 -10.31 -4.31
N SER A 8 10.99 -9.94 -4.21
CA SER A 8 11.34 -8.56 -3.82
C SER A 8 11.05 -7.61 -4.98
N TRP A 9 10.05 -6.74 -4.79
CA TRP A 9 9.69 -5.73 -5.77
C TRP A 9 10.76 -4.65 -5.90
N ALA A 10 11.50 -4.36 -4.82
CA ALA A 10 12.66 -3.46 -4.88
C ALA A 10 13.77 -4.03 -5.77
N ALA A 11 14.05 -5.34 -5.70
CA ALA A 11 15.01 -5.99 -6.57
C ALA A 11 14.53 -6.02 -8.04
N VAL A 12 13.25 -6.32 -8.27
CA VAL A 12 12.66 -6.28 -9.61
C VAL A 12 12.82 -4.88 -10.21
N ALA A 13 12.49 -3.81 -9.48
CA ALA A 13 12.64 -2.44 -9.97
C ALA A 13 14.08 -2.13 -10.42
N LYS A 14 15.07 -2.55 -9.63
CA LYS A 14 16.50 -2.39 -9.98
C LYS A 14 16.87 -3.12 -11.26
N SER A 15 16.35 -4.33 -11.47
CA SER A 15 16.56 -5.09 -12.71
C SER A 15 15.97 -4.42 -13.95
N PHE A 16 14.94 -3.59 -13.79
CA PHE A 16 14.35 -2.76 -14.86
C PHE A 16 15.05 -1.39 -15.03
N GLY A 17 16.15 -1.14 -14.31
CA GLY A 17 16.90 0.13 -14.38
C GLY A 17 16.28 1.26 -13.56
N CYS A 18 15.28 0.97 -12.75
CA CYS A 18 14.70 1.91 -11.77
C CYS A 18 15.45 1.80 -10.43
N ASP A 19 15.09 2.65 -9.48
CA ASP A 19 15.47 2.47 -8.08
C ASP A 19 14.46 1.59 -7.33
N GLY A 20 14.89 0.99 -6.23
CA GLY A 20 14.06 0.13 -5.39
C GLY A 20 14.47 0.21 -3.93
N ILE A 21 13.51 0.58 -3.07
CA ILE A 21 13.72 0.72 -1.62
C ILE A 21 12.73 -0.17 -0.89
N THR A 22 13.24 -1.12 -0.10
CA THR A 22 12.42 -1.90 0.84
C THR A 22 12.31 -1.14 2.14
N VAL A 23 11.08 -0.93 2.61
CA VAL A 23 10.75 -0.20 3.84
C VAL A 23 10.17 -1.19 4.85
N ASP A 24 10.99 -1.56 5.83
CA ASP A 24 10.63 -2.54 6.86
C ASP A 24 10.17 -1.90 8.18
N LYS A 25 10.51 -0.63 8.39
CA LYS A 25 10.18 0.11 9.62
C LYS A 25 9.35 1.35 9.30
N LEU A 26 8.40 1.64 10.17
CA LEU A 26 7.55 2.83 10.04
C LEU A 26 8.37 4.13 10.05
N SER A 27 9.47 4.18 10.80
CA SER A 27 10.39 5.34 10.83
C SER A 27 10.99 5.68 9.47
N ASP A 28 11.10 4.69 8.60
CA ASP A 28 11.83 4.80 7.34
C ASP A 28 10.90 5.23 6.19
N VAL A 29 9.59 5.24 6.42
CA VAL A 29 8.58 5.65 5.44
C VAL A 29 8.77 7.09 4.98
N GLY A 30 8.94 8.02 5.93
CA GLY A 30 9.14 9.44 5.63
C GLY A 30 10.41 9.69 4.80
N PRO A 31 11.59 9.25 5.28
CA PRO A 31 12.83 9.33 4.52
C PRO A 31 12.77 8.66 3.14
N ALA A 32 12.18 7.47 3.03
CA ALA A 32 12.06 6.75 1.76
C ALA A 32 11.18 7.50 0.75
N LEU A 33 10.05 8.08 1.19
CA LEU A 33 9.20 8.92 0.34
C LEU A 33 9.93 10.18 -0.13
N GLN A 34 10.64 10.87 0.76
CA GLN A 34 11.41 12.06 0.39
C GLN A 34 12.49 11.73 -0.66
N GLN A 35 13.20 10.61 -0.47
CA GLN A 35 14.20 10.15 -1.43
C GLN A 35 13.57 9.78 -2.78
N ALA A 36 12.42 9.09 -2.78
CA ALA A 36 11.71 8.74 -4.00
C ALA A 36 11.23 9.98 -4.77
N VAL A 37 10.73 11.01 -4.08
CA VAL A 37 10.35 12.29 -4.69
C VAL A 37 11.55 13.00 -5.31
N LYS A 38 12.69 13.03 -4.60
CA LYS A 38 13.94 13.59 -5.13
C LYS A 38 14.40 12.84 -6.38
N ASN A 39 14.46 11.51 -6.31
CA ASN A 39 14.81 10.65 -7.45
C ASN A 39 13.89 10.92 -8.64
N GLN A 40 12.58 11.07 -8.41
CA GLN A 40 11.61 11.35 -9.46
C GLN A 40 11.87 12.71 -10.13
N ALA A 41 12.23 13.75 -9.35
CA ALA A 41 12.62 15.04 -9.89
C ALA A 41 13.89 14.96 -10.77
N ASP A 42 14.80 14.05 -10.43
CA ASP A 42 16.01 13.73 -11.21
C ASP A 42 15.73 12.75 -12.37
N GLY A 43 14.47 12.40 -12.64
CA GLY A 43 14.06 11.50 -13.72
C GLY A 43 14.24 10.00 -13.45
N LYS A 44 14.54 9.62 -12.20
CA LYS A 44 14.74 8.23 -11.78
C LYS A 44 13.51 7.71 -11.04
N THR A 45 12.73 6.86 -11.71
CA THR A 45 11.59 6.16 -11.08
C THR A 45 12.08 5.29 -9.92
N THR A 46 11.37 5.34 -8.79
CA THR A 46 11.68 4.57 -7.58
C THR A 46 10.47 3.76 -7.14
N VAL A 47 10.64 2.45 -6.94
CA VAL A 47 9.62 1.59 -6.33
C VAL A 47 9.87 1.50 -4.82
N LEU A 48 8.85 1.83 -4.03
CA LEU A 48 8.86 1.64 -2.58
C LEU A 48 8.13 0.33 -2.24
N GLU A 49 8.89 -0.66 -1.78
CA GLU A 49 8.37 -1.95 -1.30
C GLU A 49 8.07 -1.83 0.19
N MET A 50 6.79 -1.66 0.53
CA MET A 50 6.33 -1.46 1.90
C MET A 50 6.04 -2.81 2.56
N MET A 51 6.84 -3.20 3.55
CA MET A 51 6.57 -4.40 4.33
C MET A 51 5.49 -4.09 5.38
N VAL A 52 4.36 -4.78 5.28
CA VAL A 52 3.20 -4.56 6.15
C VAL A 52 2.70 -5.87 6.75
N THR A 53 2.06 -5.76 7.91
CA THR A 53 1.36 -6.88 8.54
C THR A 53 0.07 -7.21 7.80
N LYS A 54 -0.45 -8.44 7.97
CA LYS A 54 -1.77 -8.83 7.44
C LYS A 54 -2.94 -8.33 8.30
N GLU A 55 -2.63 -7.76 9.47
CA GLU A 55 -3.61 -7.21 10.40
C GLU A 55 -4.17 -5.88 9.88
N LEU A 56 -5.47 -5.69 10.02
CA LEU A 56 -6.13 -4.42 9.76
C LEU A 56 -6.09 -3.56 11.02
N GLY A 57 -5.42 -2.40 10.94
CA GLY A 57 -5.47 -1.40 12.00
C GLY A 57 -6.83 -0.68 12.07
N ASP A 58 -7.15 -0.07 13.21
CA ASP A 58 -8.26 0.88 13.32
C ASP A 58 -8.02 2.06 12.35
N PRO A 59 -9.00 2.49 11.52
CA PRO A 59 -10.45 2.32 11.56
C PRO A 59 -11.02 1.20 10.64
N PHE A 60 -10.18 0.33 10.10
CA PHE A 60 -10.60 -0.67 9.12
C PHE A 60 -11.04 -2.01 9.73
N ARG A 61 -11.21 -2.06 11.05
CA ARG A 61 -11.88 -3.19 11.69
C ARG A 61 -13.34 -3.25 11.21
N ARG A 62 -13.85 -4.46 11.03
CA ARG A 62 -15.24 -4.68 10.53
C ARG A 62 -16.30 -4.07 11.45
N ASP A 63 -15.99 -3.92 12.73
CA ASP A 63 -16.87 -3.30 13.74
C ASP A 63 -16.70 -1.78 13.84
N ALA A 64 -15.67 -1.19 13.20
CA ALA A 64 -15.46 0.24 13.16
C ALA A 64 -16.25 0.94 12.03
N LEU A 65 -16.90 0.19 11.14
CA LEU A 65 -17.71 0.73 10.06
C LEU A 65 -19.20 0.74 10.41
N SER A 66 -19.82 1.91 10.31
CA SER A 66 -21.28 2.07 10.38
C SER A 66 -21.96 1.33 9.23
N LYS A 67 -23.13 0.73 9.50
CA LYS A 67 -23.95 0.13 8.42
C LYS A 67 -24.30 1.22 7.38
N PRO A 68 -24.15 0.94 6.07
CA PRO A 68 -24.47 1.90 5.03
C PRO A 68 -25.97 2.25 5.06
N VAL A 69 -26.27 3.55 5.07
CA VAL A 69 -27.65 4.06 5.07
C VAL A 69 -28.17 4.14 3.63
N ARG A 70 -29.26 3.45 3.35
CA ARG A 70 -29.86 3.40 2.01
C ARG A 70 -30.90 4.52 1.88
N HIS A 71 -30.62 5.53 1.05
CA HIS A 71 -31.49 6.68 0.87
C HIS A 71 -32.58 6.49 -0.19
N LEU A 72 -32.39 5.57 -1.15
CA LEU A 72 -33.34 5.36 -2.25
C LEU A 72 -34.37 4.29 -1.90
N ALA A 73 -35.65 4.56 -2.19
CA ALA A 73 -36.77 3.67 -1.87
C ALA A 73 -36.60 2.25 -2.42
N LYS A 74 -36.10 2.11 -3.66
CA LYS A 74 -35.84 0.81 -4.30
C LYS A 74 -34.84 -0.08 -3.56
N TYR A 75 -34.03 0.48 -2.66
CA TYR A 75 -33.01 -0.26 -1.92
C TYR A 75 -33.38 -0.55 -0.46
N LYS A 76 -34.56 -0.14 0.02
CA LYS A 76 -34.95 -0.30 1.43
C LYS A 76 -34.99 -1.75 1.92
N ASN A 77 -35.23 -2.73 1.03
CA ASN A 77 -35.44 -4.14 1.42
C ASN A 77 -34.18 -5.01 1.34
N PHE A 78 -33.08 -4.51 0.79
CA PHE A 78 -31.82 -5.25 0.79
C PHE A 78 -31.11 -4.97 2.10
N VAL A 79 -30.59 -5.98 2.79
CA VAL A 79 -29.77 -5.85 4.02
C VAL A 79 -28.41 -6.44 3.75
#